data_AF-A0A8I6Y7E2-F1
#
_entry.id   AF-A0A8I6Y7E2-F1
#
_cell.length_a   1.000
_cell.length_b   1.000
_cell.length_c   1.000
_cell.angle_alpha   90.00
_cell.angle_beta   90.00
_cell.angle_gamma   90.00
#
_symmetry.space_group_name_H-M   'P 1'
#
loop_
_entity.id
_entity.type
_entity.pdbx_description
1 polymer ?
#
loop_
_entity_poly.entity_id
_entity_poly.type
_entity_poly.pdbx_seq_one_letter_code
_entity_poly.pdbx_strand_id
1 'polypeptide(L)'
;MAPTIGPVVDARYCAPHATAFTVRKRVGRSERNMTITDADGAAVMRVEGQWCWPRRSLLLDAASCNTVVTVKRCPSLLPVTPRWEAFRGGSTSPEELLFATASQPLVFSRGVVHVHLAAGNRRYGERRVDYVVVCGGQDGRECTVALGRSNGPAVAKINRTTEPSELPEYNVAVNPGVDRAFILALTVILEEIRVDEGWRHRS
;
A
#
# COMPACT_ATOMS: atom_id res chain seq x y z
N MET A 1 17.08 -20.95 -9.59
CA MET A 1 15.87 -20.30 -10.16
C MET A 1 15.57 -19.08 -9.29
N ALA A 2 15.68 -17.87 -9.83
CA ALA A 2 15.31 -16.67 -9.07
C ALA A 2 13.79 -16.70 -8.79
N PRO A 3 13.31 -16.28 -7.62
CA PRO A 3 11.88 -16.22 -7.35
C PRO A 3 11.21 -15.32 -8.40
N THR A 4 10.28 -15.87 -9.17
CA THR A 4 9.51 -15.13 -10.16
C THR A 4 8.51 -14.23 -9.44
N ILE A 5 8.61 -12.92 -9.69
CA ILE A 5 7.65 -11.93 -9.21
C ILE A 5 6.41 -12.06 -10.10
N GLY A 6 5.41 -12.81 -9.63
CA GLY A 6 4.11 -12.85 -10.29
C GLY A 6 3.32 -11.56 -10.06
N PRO A 7 2.40 -11.18 -10.95
CA PRO A 7 1.50 -10.06 -10.71
C PRO A 7 0.63 -10.33 -9.48
N VAL A 8 0.49 -9.33 -8.61
CA VAL A 8 -0.31 -9.45 -7.38
C VAL A 8 -1.76 -9.08 -7.65
N VAL A 9 -1.98 -7.98 -8.37
CA VAL A 9 -3.29 -7.54 -8.85
C VAL A 9 -3.53 -8.17 -10.22
N ASP A 10 -2.82 -7.78 -11.27
CA ASP A 10 -3.07 -8.27 -12.63
C ASP A 10 -1.86 -7.98 -13.52
N ALA A 11 -1.56 -8.89 -14.46
CA ALA A 11 -0.42 -8.76 -15.38
C ALA A 11 -0.44 -7.46 -16.20
N ARG A 12 -1.63 -6.88 -16.45
CA ARG A 12 -1.78 -5.59 -17.15
C ARG A 12 -1.13 -4.41 -16.40
N TYR A 13 -0.88 -4.56 -15.11
CA TYR A 13 -0.22 -3.56 -14.27
C TYR A 13 1.31 -3.77 -14.19
N CYS A 14 1.86 -4.79 -14.85
CA CYS A 14 3.30 -5.01 -14.97
C CYS A 14 3.82 -4.36 -16.26
N ALA A 15 4.66 -3.33 -16.12
CA ALA A 15 5.31 -2.68 -17.26
C ALA A 15 6.69 -3.31 -17.53
N PRO A 16 7.15 -3.43 -18.80
CA PRO A 16 8.47 -3.97 -19.12
C PRO A 16 9.62 -3.00 -18.77
N HIS A 17 9.30 -1.75 -18.43
CA HIS A 17 10.25 -0.71 -18.03
C HIS A 17 9.89 -0.16 -16.65
N ALA A 18 10.84 0.53 -16.02
CA ALA A 18 10.63 1.18 -14.73
C ALA A 18 9.58 2.29 -14.89
N THR A 19 8.69 2.41 -13.90
CA THR A 19 7.63 3.43 -13.91
C THR A 19 7.72 4.31 -12.67
N ALA A 20 7.31 5.56 -12.80
CA ALA A 20 7.28 6.53 -11.71
C ALA A 20 5.89 7.15 -11.61
N PHE A 21 5.45 7.39 -10.38
CA PHE A 21 4.16 7.99 -10.08
C PHE A 21 4.29 9.05 -8.99
N THR A 22 3.43 10.05 -9.08
CA THR A 22 3.22 11.04 -8.02
C THR A 22 1.86 10.76 -7.37
N VAL A 23 1.85 10.49 -6.07
CA VAL A 23 0.61 10.28 -5.28
C VAL A 23 0.36 11.51 -4.41
N ARG A 24 -0.71 12.23 -4.67
CA ARG A 24 -1.08 13.47 -3.95
C ARG A 24 -2.36 13.29 -3.18
N LYS A 25 -2.35 13.61 -1.89
CA LYS A 25 -3.57 13.72 -1.09
C LYS A 25 -4.41 14.91 -1.58
N ARG A 26 -5.73 14.74 -1.63
CA ARG A 26 -6.67 15.80 -1.99
C ARG A 26 -7.49 16.21 -0.79
N VAL A 27 -7.70 17.52 -0.66
CA VAL A 27 -8.74 18.07 0.20
C VAL A 27 -10.09 17.73 -0.43
N GLY A 28 -11.00 17.15 0.36
CA GLY A 28 -12.31 16.75 -0.13
C GLY A 28 -13.16 16.16 0.98
N ARG A 29 -14.31 15.59 0.61
CA ARG A 29 -15.29 15.04 1.55
C ARG A 29 -14.74 13.88 2.41
N SER A 30 -13.68 13.23 1.95
CA SER A 30 -13.00 12.15 2.66
C SER A 30 -11.52 12.45 2.78
N GLU A 31 -10.98 12.33 3.99
CA GLU A 31 -9.56 12.54 4.30
C GLU A 31 -8.62 11.51 3.64
N ARG A 32 -9.16 10.52 2.91
CA ARG A 32 -8.37 9.49 2.22
C ARG A 32 -8.28 9.68 0.72
N ASN A 33 -8.85 10.77 0.20
CA ASN A 33 -8.86 10.99 -1.24
C ASN A 33 -7.45 11.31 -1.73
N MET A 34 -7.04 10.66 -2.82
CA MET A 34 -5.74 10.89 -3.45
C MET A 34 -5.86 10.83 -4.97
N THR A 35 -4.88 11.42 -5.66
CA THR A 35 -4.69 11.24 -7.10
C THR A 35 -3.30 10.74 -7.37
N ILE A 36 -3.23 9.86 -8.35
CA ILE A 36 -2.00 9.22 -8.78
C ILE A 36 -1.80 9.62 -10.24
N THR A 37 -0.70 10.31 -10.52
CA THR A 37 -0.30 10.68 -11.87
C THR A 37 0.97 9.95 -12.27
N ASP A 38 1.15 9.70 -13.56
CA ASP A 38 2.43 9.25 -14.11
C ASP A 38 3.46 10.41 -14.19
N ALA A 39 4.62 10.11 -14.80
CA ALA A 39 5.71 11.06 -14.98
C ALA A 39 5.35 12.24 -15.91
N ASP A 40 4.40 12.06 -16.82
CA ASP A 40 3.92 13.11 -17.72
C ASP A 40 2.82 13.96 -17.07
N GLY A 41 2.42 13.63 -15.83
CA GLY A 41 1.39 14.31 -15.07
C GLY A 41 -0.03 13.87 -15.43
N ALA A 42 -0.19 12.85 -16.27
CA ALA A 42 -1.50 12.30 -16.61
C ALA A 42 -2.03 11.45 -15.44
N ALA A 43 -3.31 11.62 -15.11
CA ALA A 43 -3.94 10.84 -14.05
C ALA A 43 -4.10 9.39 -14.50
N VAL A 44 -3.51 8.46 -13.75
CA VAL A 44 -3.58 7.01 -14.02
C VAL A 44 -4.51 6.28 -13.06
N MET A 45 -4.58 6.73 -11.82
CA MET A 45 -5.47 6.18 -10.79
C MET A 45 -5.93 7.26 -9.82
N ARG A 46 -7.03 7.00 -9.11
CA ARG A 46 -7.53 7.84 -8.02
C ARG A 46 -7.88 6.98 -6.82
N VAL A 47 -7.73 7.56 -5.63
CA VAL A 47 -8.13 6.92 -4.37
C VAL A 47 -9.35 7.64 -3.83
N GLU A 48 -10.39 6.90 -3.53
CA GLU A 48 -11.61 7.42 -2.89
C GLU A 48 -11.86 6.73 -1.56
N GLY A 49 -11.87 7.53 -0.50
CA GLY A 49 -12.22 7.01 0.82
C GLY A 49 -13.73 6.93 1.00
N GLN A 50 -14.24 5.74 1.30
CA GLN A 50 -15.62 5.58 1.74
C GLN A 50 -15.77 6.08 3.18
N TRP A 51 -16.76 6.95 3.38
CA TRP A 51 -17.10 7.50 4.69
C TRP A 51 -17.86 6.50 5.57
N CYS A 52 -18.60 5.58 4.96
CA CYS A 52 -19.40 4.58 5.65
C CYS A 52 -18.52 3.59 6.42
N TRP A 53 -18.99 3.17 7.60
CA TRP A 53 -18.34 2.11 8.37
C TRP A 53 -18.66 0.73 7.72
N PRO A 54 -17.68 -0.17 7.53
CA PRO A 54 -16.26 0.01 7.82
C PRO A 54 -15.57 0.92 6.80
N ARG A 55 -14.73 1.82 7.31
CA ARG A 55 -13.91 2.75 6.54
C ARG A 55 -13.04 1.99 5.51
N ARG A 56 -13.24 2.25 4.22
CA ARG A 56 -12.51 1.64 3.09
C ARG A 56 -11.85 2.71 2.22
N SER A 57 -10.81 2.34 1.50
CA SER A 57 -10.19 3.15 0.44
C SER A 57 -10.25 2.38 -0.87
N LEU A 58 -10.86 2.99 -1.89
CA LEU A 58 -10.98 2.41 -3.22
C LEU A 58 -9.92 2.99 -4.13
N LEU A 59 -9.03 2.15 -4.64
CA LEU A 59 -8.13 2.49 -5.74
C LEU A 59 -8.85 2.24 -7.05
N LEU A 60 -9.15 3.31 -7.77
CA LEU A 60 -9.90 3.31 -9.02
C LEU A 60 -8.95 3.62 -10.19
N ASP A 61 -9.16 2.95 -11.30
CA ASP A 61 -8.52 3.28 -12.57
C ASP A 61 -9.06 4.62 -13.09
N ALA A 62 -8.17 5.53 -13.52
CA ALA A 62 -8.58 6.89 -13.89
C ALA A 62 -9.38 6.96 -15.19
N ALA A 63 -9.12 6.05 -16.14
CA ALA A 63 -9.77 6.06 -17.45
C ALA A 63 -11.15 5.39 -17.40
N SER A 64 -11.24 4.23 -16.74
CA SER A 64 -12.46 3.42 -16.70
C SER A 64 -13.34 3.68 -15.48
N CYS A 65 -12.83 4.36 -14.45
CA CYS A 65 -13.46 4.52 -13.14
C CYS A 65 -13.79 3.21 -12.42
N ASN A 66 -13.25 2.08 -12.89
CA ASN A 66 -13.43 0.78 -12.25
C ASN A 66 -12.56 0.66 -11.01
N THR A 67 -13.09 0.02 -9.97
CA THR A 67 -12.30 -0.31 -8.78
C THR A 67 -11.28 -1.40 -9.13
N VAL A 68 -10.01 -1.10 -8.87
CA VAL A 68 -8.87 -2.00 -9.06
C VAL A 68 -8.58 -2.74 -7.75
N VAL A 69 -8.48 -2.00 -6.65
CA VAL A 69 -8.21 -2.54 -5.32
C VAL A 69 -9.08 -1.85 -4.28
N THR A 70 -9.65 -2.61 -3.35
CA THR A 70 -10.28 -2.10 -2.13
C THR A 70 -9.36 -2.36 -0.95
N VAL A 71 -8.95 -1.31 -0.25
CA VAL A 71 -8.19 -1.39 1.01
C VAL A 71 -9.15 -1.22 2.18
N LYS A 72 -8.99 -2.08 3.20
CA LYS A 72 -9.79 -2.04 4.43
C LYS A 72 -8.87 -2.18 5.64
N ARG A 73 -9.04 -1.28 6.61
CA ARG A 73 -8.48 -1.44 7.96
C ARG A 73 -9.32 -2.45 8.73
N CYS A 74 -8.69 -3.52 9.19
CA CYS A 74 -9.31 -4.54 10.02
C CYS A 74 -8.77 -4.42 11.45
N PRO A 75 -9.61 -4.09 12.45
CA PRO A 75 -9.20 -4.17 13.84
C PRO A 75 -8.91 -5.64 14.19
N SER A 76 -7.77 -5.90 14.84
CA SER A 76 -7.46 -7.22 15.38
C SER A 76 -8.14 -7.39 16.74
N LEU A 77 -8.65 -8.59 17.03
CA LEU A 77 -9.34 -8.94 18.29
C LEU A 77 -8.36 -9.35 19.42
N LEU A 78 -7.05 -9.30 19.17
CA LEU A 78 -5.96 -9.65 20.10
C LEU A 78 -5.00 -8.46 20.21
N PRO A 79 -4.10 -8.38 21.22
CA PRO A 79 -3.17 -7.26 21.43
C PRO A 79 -2.02 -7.24 20.39
N VAL A 80 -2.38 -7.35 19.12
CA VAL A 80 -1.51 -7.32 17.95
C VAL A 80 -1.97 -6.14 17.10
N THR A 81 -1.00 -5.40 16.58
CA THR A 81 -1.13 -4.21 15.72
C THR A 81 -2.30 -4.25 14.72
N PRO A 82 -2.86 -3.07 14.37
CA PRO A 82 -3.88 -2.98 13.34
C PRO A 82 -3.35 -3.57 12.03
N ARG A 83 -4.24 -4.21 11.25
CA ARG A 83 -3.91 -4.83 9.97
C ARG A 83 -4.72 -4.21 8.84
N TRP A 84 -4.11 -4.14 7.67
CA TRP A 84 -4.81 -3.70 6.45
C TRP A 84 -4.89 -4.86 5.48
N GLU A 85 -6.06 -5.02 4.88
CA GLU A 85 -6.31 -6.03 3.85
C GLU A 85 -6.64 -5.31 2.54
N ALA A 86 -6.06 -5.81 1.45
CA ALA A 86 -6.30 -5.33 0.11
C ALA A 86 -7.00 -6.43 -0.69
N PHE A 87 -8.13 -6.07 -1.32
CA PHE A 87 -8.99 -6.96 -2.08
C PHE A 87 -9.04 -6.51 -3.53
N ARG A 88 -9.22 -7.45 -4.44
CA ARG A 88 -9.46 -7.20 -5.86
C ARG A 88 -10.83 -6.57 -6.05
N GLY A 89 -10.90 -5.56 -6.91
CA GLY A 89 -12.15 -4.91 -7.26
C GLY A 89 -12.80 -4.17 -6.09
N GLY A 90 -14.13 -4.01 -6.16
CA GLY A 90 -14.94 -3.37 -5.11
C GLY A 90 -15.38 -4.29 -3.97
N SER A 91 -15.00 -5.58 -4.03
CA SER A 91 -15.40 -6.58 -3.04
C SER A 91 -14.53 -6.53 -1.78
N THR A 92 -15.02 -7.12 -0.70
CA THR A 92 -14.23 -7.48 0.49
C THR A 92 -14.46 -8.94 0.88
N SER A 93 -14.82 -9.79 -0.08
CA SER A 93 -14.93 -11.23 0.13
C SER A 93 -13.54 -11.84 0.33
N PRO A 94 -13.40 -12.89 1.15
CA PRO A 94 -12.10 -13.54 1.37
C PRO A 94 -11.46 -14.08 0.09
N GLU A 95 -12.27 -14.46 -0.90
CA GLU A 95 -11.81 -14.97 -2.21
C GLU A 95 -11.10 -13.90 -3.04
N GLU A 96 -11.44 -12.63 -2.82
CA GLU A 96 -10.85 -11.49 -3.53
C GLU A 96 -9.66 -10.91 -2.77
N LEU A 97 -9.28 -11.47 -1.62
CA LEU A 97 -8.12 -11.01 -0.87
C LEU A 97 -6.86 -11.18 -1.73
N LEU A 98 -6.12 -10.09 -1.93
CA LEU A 98 -4.85 -10.08 -2.66
C LEU A 98 -3.67 -10.18 -1.71
N PHE A 99 -3.67 -9.36 -0.67
CA PHE A 99 -2.63 -9.35 0.35
C PHE A 99 -3.12 -8.71 1.63
N ALA A 100 -2.41 -9.01 2.72
CA ALA A 100 -2.60 -8.36 4.01
C ALA A 100 -1.28 -7.80 4.51
N THR A 101 -1.35 -6.68 5.23
CA THR A 101 -0.20 -6.08 5.89
C THR A 101 -0.33 -6.18 7.40
N ALA A 102 0.79 -6.49 8.05
CA ALA A 102 0.93 -6.44 9.50
C ALA A 102 2.08 -5.47 9.81
N SER A 103 1.76 -4.38 10.50
CA SER A 103 2.78 -3.50 11.07
C SER A 103 3.37 -4.17 12.31
N GLN A 104 4.68 -4.09 12.58
CA GLN A 104 5.19 -4.47 13.90
C GLN A 104 4.99 -3.32 14.89
N PRO A 105 4.75 -3.57 16.19
CA PRO A 105 4.66 -2.49 17.17
C PRO A 105 5.96 -1.68 17.15
N LEU A 106 5.84 -0.35 17.01
CA LEU A 106 6.94 0.61 17.01
C LEU A 106 7.52 0.81 18.42
N VAL A 107 8.03 -0.26 19.02
CA VAL A 107 8.82 -0.19 20.25
C VAL A 107 10.27 -0.41 19.82
N PHE A 108 10.87 0.69 19.36
CA PHE A 108 12.27 0.89 18.98
C PHE A 108 12.75 0.28 17.64
N SER A 109 12.99 1.19 16.67
CA SER A 109 13.83 1.04 15.47
C SER A 109 13.19 0.47 14.18
N ARG A 110 12.91 1.39 13.24
CA ARG A 110 12.59 1.21 11.80
C ARG A 110 11.15 0.82 11.51
N GLY A 111 10.43 1.68 10.76
CA GLY A 111 9.04 1.45 10.35
C GLY A 111 8.96 0.28 9.38
N VAL A 112 8.79 -0.93 9.91
CA VAL A 112 8.77 -2.17 9.14
C VAL A 112 7.33 -2.67 9.01
N VAL A 113 6.89 -2.84 7.77
CA VAL A 113 5.58 -3.42 7.44
C VAL A 113 5.79 -4.74 6.70
N HIS A 114 5.24 -5.82 7.25
CA HIS A 114 5.23 -7.12 6.59
C HIS A 114 4.02 -7.22 5.67
N VAL A 115 4.25 -7.69 4.44
CA VAL A 115 3.21 -7.94 3.45
C VAL A 115 3.12 -9.44 3.19
N HIS A 116 1.91 -9.96 3.32
CA HIS A 116 1.57 -11.37 3.14
C HIS A 116 0.59 -11.52 1.99
N LEU A 117 1.05 -12.05 0.86
CA LEU A 117 0.20 -12.35 -0.27
C LEU A 117 -0.84 -13.41 0.10
N ALA A 118 -2.01 -13.33 -0.50
CA ALA A 118 -3.03 -14.36 -0.44
C ALA A 118 -2.61 -15.53 -1.34
N ALA A 119 -1.81 -16.43 -0.80
CA ALA A 119 -1.63 -17.73 -1.42
C ALA A 119 -2.91 -18.55 -1.21
N GLY A 120 -3.46 -19.12 -2.30
CA GLY A 120 -4.60 -20.03 -2.23
C GLY A 120 -4.45 -21.02 -1.06
N ASN A 121 -5.44 -21.02 -0.18
CA ASN A 121 -5.63 -21.92 0.96
C ASN A 121 -4.58 -21.92 2.10
N ARG A 122 -3.75 -20.88 2.28
CA ARG A 122 -2.83 -20.80 3.45
C ARG A 122 -3.44 -20.08 4.66
N ARG A 123 -3.42 -20.72 5.84
CA ARG A 123 -3.81 -20.10 7.12
C ARG A 123 -2.87 -18.95 7.49
N TYR A 124 -3.41 -17.88 8.08
CA TYR A 124 -2.70 -16.64 8.41
C TYR A 124 -1.44 -16.85 9.27
N GLY A 125 -1.46 -17.80 10.20
CA GLY A 125 -0.32 -18.12 11.08
C GLY A 125 0.87 -18.82 10.40
N GLU A 126 0.71 -19.31 9.17
CA GLU A 126 1.77 -19.98 8.38
C GLU A 126 2.24 -19.12 7.19
N ARG A 127 1.71 -17.90 7.04
CA ARG A 127 2.05 -17.03 5.92
C ARG A 127 3.47 -16.51 6.09
N ARG A 128 4.36 -16.98 5.20
CA ARG A 128 5.68 -16.37 5.01
C ARG A 128 5.50 -14.90 4.65
N VAL A 129 6.49 -14.08 5.02
CA VAL A 129 6.55 -12.69 4.57
C VAL A 129 6.96 -12.70 3.10
N ASP A 130 6.10 -12.21 2.23
CA ASP A 130 6.32 -12.19 0.78
C ASP A 130 6.98 -10.89 0.33
N TYR A 131 6.66 -9.78 1.00
CA TYR A 131 7.39 -8.51 0.87
C TYR A 131 7.57 -7.85 2.24
N VAL A 132 8.64 -7.08 2.37
CA VAL A 132 8.86 -6.18 3.50
C VAL A 132 8.93 -4.77 2.97
N VAL A 133 8.21 -3.86 3.63
CA VAL A 133 8.42 -2.42 3.48
C VAL A 133 9.28 -1.96 4.65
N VAL A 134 10.43 -1.36 4.35
CA VAL A 134 11.30 -0.75 5.35
C VAL A 134 11.28 0.76 5.15
N CYS A 135 10.73 1.47 6.13
CA CYS A 135 10.72 2.92 6.18
C CYS A 135 11.82 3.44 7.11
N GLY A 136 12.60 4.38 6.59
CA GLY A 136 13.68 5.09 7.27
C GLY A 136 13.75 6.54 6.81
N GLY A 137 14.95 7.13 6.94
CA GLY A 137 15.15 8.56 6.75
C GLY A 137 14.54 9.38 7.88
N GLN A 138 14.61 10.71 7.74
CA GLN A 138 13.98 11.62 8.70
C GLN A 138 12.46 11.38 8.71
N ASP A 139 11.90 11.19 9.90
CA ASP A 139 10.47 10.95 10.15
C ASP A 139 9.84 9.76 9.39
N GLY A 140 10.66 8.78 8.95
CA GLY A 140 10.16 7.58 8.26
C GLY A 140 9.60 7.87 6.85
N ARG A 141 10.09 8.93 6.20
CA ARG A 141 9.62 9.39 4.89
C ARG A 141 10.11 8.56 3.70
N GLU A 142 11.20 7.83 3.86
CA GLU A 142 11.81 7.03 2.79
C GLU A 142 11.50 5.55 2.99
N CYS A 143 10.64 4.97 2.15
CA CYS A 143 10.26 3.57 2.25
C CYS A 143 10.77 2.77 1.04
N THR A 144 11.37 1.62 1.31
CA THR A 144 11.78 0.64 0.29
C THR A 144 10.94 -0.61 0.41
N VAL A 145 10.34 -1.06 -0.70
CA VAL A 145 9.63 -2.33 -0.79
C VAL A 145 10.61 -3.38 -1.32
N ALA A 146 10.80 -4.47 -0.60
CA ALA A 146 11.72 -5.55 -0.94
C ALA A 146 11.01 -6.91 -0.92
N LEU A 147 11.45 -7.83 -1.79
CA LEU A 147 10.92 -9.19 -1.86
C LEU A 147 11.44 -10.07 -0.73
N GLY A 148 10.53 -10.84 -0.12
CA GLY A 148 10.84 -11.79 0.93
C GLY A 148 11.19 -11.11 2.25
N ARG A 149 12.47 -11.06 2.61
CA ARG A 149 12.97 -10.49 3.87
C ARG A 149 13.60 -9.11 3.63
N SER A 150 13.92 -8.39 4.71
CA SER A 150 14.45 -7.01 4.67
C SER A 150 15.74 -6.82 3.86
N ASN A 151 16.49 -7.88 3.56
CA ASN A 151 17.69 -7.88 2.72
C ASN A 151 17.45 -8.40 1.29
N GLY A 152 16.18 -8.60 0.90
CA GLY A 152 15.82 -9.03 -0.43
C GLY A 152 15.97 -7.92 -1.48
N PRO A 153 15.85 -8.27 -2.78
CA PRO A 153 15.95 -7.29 -3.85
C PRO A 153 14.81 -6.26 -3.73
N ALA A 154 15.18 -4.98 -3.77
CA ALA A 154 14.23 -3.88 -3.80
C ALA A 154 13.43 -3.91 -5.12
N VAL A 155 12.12 -3.75 -5.01
CA VAL A 155 11.18 -3.76 -6.13
C VAL A 155 10.51 -2.41 -6.36
N ALA A 156 10.46 -1.58 -5.32
CA ALA A 156 9.92 -0.24 -5.41
C ALA A 156 10.48 0.68 -4.31
N LYS A 157 10.39 1.98 -4.53
CA LYS A 157 10.63 3.03 -3.53
C LYS A 157 9.40 3.92 -3.43
N ILE A 158 9.04 4.27 -2.20
CA ILE A 158 7.90 5.13 -1.87
C ILE A 158 8.43 6.21 -0.92
N ASN A 159 8.62 7.42 -1.42
CA ASN A 159 9.22 8.51 -0.66
C ASN A 159 8.21 9.63 -0.49
N ARG A 160 7.92 10.02 0.75
CA ARG A 160 7.12 11.21 1.03
C ARG A 160 7.96 12.45 0.74
N THR A 161 7.45 13.35 -0.09
CA THR A 161 8.14 14.57 -0.53
C THR A 161 7.76 15.80 0.28
N THR A 162 6.61 15.78 0.93
CA THR A 162 6.11 16.90 1.74
C THR A 162 6.34 16.68 3.23
N GLU A 163 6.45 17.79 3.97
CA GLU A 163 6.65 17.76 5.41
C GLU A 163 5.41 17.18 6.13
N PRO A 164 5.56 16.69 7.38
CA PRO A 164 4.45 16.14 8.16
C PRO A 164 3.24 17.08 8.31
N SER A 165 3.49 18.40 8.37
CA SER A 165 2.48 19.46 8.52
C SER A 165 1.75 19.82 7.22
N GLU A 166 2.22 19.35 6.07
CA GLU A 166 1.66 19.65 4.76
C GLU A 166 0.77 18.52 4.26
N LEU A 167 0.00 18.78 3.20
CA LEU A 167 -0.74 17.73 2.50
C LEU A 167 0.25 16.67 1.96
N PRO A 168 0.08 15.39 2.32
CA PRO A 168 0.96 14.32 1.88
C PRO A 168 1.07 14.20 0.36
N GLU A 169 2.30 14.19 -0.12
CA GLU A 169 2.69 13.83 -1.47
C GLU A 169 3.79 12.77 -1.41
N TYR A 170 3.72 11.81 -2.33
CA TYR A 170 4.68 10.71 -2.44
C TYR A 170 5.19 10.56 -3.87
N ASN A 171 6.50 10.38 -4.00
CA ASN A 171 7.13 9.87 -5.21
C ASN A 171 7.27 8.35 -5.11
N VAL A 172 6.70 7.65 -6.08
CA VAL A 172 6.70 6.19 -6.14
C VAL A 172 7.46 5.75 -7.38
N ALA A 173 8.54 5.00 -7.19
CA ALA A 173 9.30 4.38 -8.27
C ALA A 173 9.11 2.86 -8.22
N VAL A 174 8.76 2.25 -9.35
CA VAL A 174 8.44 0.83 -9.48
C VAL A 174 9.36 0.21 -10.52
N ASN A 175 10.04 -0.89 -10.15
CA ASN A 175 10.95 -1.59 -11.05
C ASN A 175 10.20 -2.32 -12.19
N PRO A 176 10.89 -2.61 -13.31
CA PRO A 176 10.32 -3.40 -14.40
C PRO A 176 9.72 -4.73 -13.93
N GLY A 177 8.59 -5.11 -14.51
CA GLY A 177 7.88 -6.36 -14.24
C GLY A 177 7.11 -6.40 -12.92
N VAL A 178 7.28 -5.41 -12.05
CA VAL A 178 6.54 -5.33 -10.78
C VAL A 178 5.15 -4.76 -11.02
N ASP A 179 4.15 -5.33 -10.34
CA ASP A 179 2.77 -4.87 -10.42
C ASP A 179 2.61 -3.48 -9.78
N ARG A 180 2.40 -2.45 -10.62
CA ARG A 180 2.27 -1.07 -10.14
C ARG A 180 1.00 -0.82 -9.32
N ALA A 181 -0.10 -1.52 -9.59
CA ALA A 181 -1.34 -1.35 -8.83
C ALA A 181 -1.16 -1.85 -7.39
N PHE A 182 -0.40 -2.94 -7.21
CA PHE A 182 0.00 -3.42 -5.90
C PHE A 182 0.85 -2.39 -5.12
N ILE A 183 1.87 -1.82 -5.75
CA ILE A 183 2.71 -0.81 -5.08
C ILE A 183 1.91 0.44 -4.72
N LEU A 184 1.02 0.90 -5.62
CA LEU A 184 0.16 2.05 -5.35
C LEU A 184 -0.83 1.78 -4.20
N ALA A 185 -1.38 0.57 -4.11
CA ALA A 185 -2.21 0.16 -2.98
C ALA A 185 -1.41 0.11 -1.66
N LEU A 186 -0.15 -0.32 -1.68
CA LEU A 186 0.75 -0.25 -0.52
C LEU A 186 1.00 1.20 -0.09
N THR A 187 1.20 2.14 -1.03
CA THR A 187 1.34 3.57 -0.71
C THR A 187 0.12 4.11 0.06
N VAL A 188 -1.10 3.72 -0.36
CA VAL A 188 -2.34 4.07 0.37
C VAL A 188 -2.35 3.50 1.78
N ILE A 189 -1.97 2.23 1.95
CA ILE A 189 -1.89 1.59 3.27
C ILE A 189 -0.87 2.29 4.17
N LEU A 190 0.30 2.65 3.64
CA LEU A 190 1.33 3.35 4.42
C LEU A 190 0.86 4.72 4.93
N GLU A 191 0.12 5.48 4.11
CA GLU A 191 -0.52 6.72 4.56
C GLU A 191 -1.59 6.45 5.62
N GLU A 192 -2.41 5.41 5.47
CA GLU A 192 -3.40 5.04 6.50
C GLU A 192 -2.76 4.62 7.83
N ILE A 193 -1.62 3.91 7.80
CA ILE A 193 -0.84 3.54 8.98
C ILE A 193 -0.36 4.81 9.69
N ARG A 194 0.26 5.74 8.95
CA ARG A 194 0.76 7.02 9.51
C ARG A 194 -0.35 7.85 10.14
N VAL A 195 -1.53 7.88 9.51
CA VAL A 195 -2.71 8.55 10.08
C VAL A 195 -3.17 7.85 11.36
N ASP A 196 -3.32 6.51 11.36
CA ASP A 196 -3.77 5.74 12.55
C ASP A 196 -2.83 5.91 13.75
N GLU A 197 -1.52 5.87 13.52
CA GLU A 197 -0.50 6.06 14.57
C GLU A 197 -0.50 7.50 15.09
N GLY A 198 -0.61 8.49 14.20
CA GLY A 198 -0.75 9.89 14.59
C GLY A 198 -1.99 10.15 15.45
N TRP A 199 -3.09 9.42 15.24
CA TRP A 199 -4.26 9.47 16.12
C TRP A 199 -3.97 8.91 17.51
N ARG A 200 -3.24 7.79 17.62
CA ARG A 200 -2.92 7.14 18.91
C ARG A 200 -2.03 7.98 19.82
N HIS A 201 -1.15 8.81 19.26
CA HIS A 201 -0.29 9.70 20.05
C HIS A 201 -1.02 10.97 20.54
N ARG A 202 -2.22 11.26 20.04
CA ARG A 202 -3.02 12.45 20.42
C ARG A 202 -4.20 12.14 21.36
N SER A 203 -4.48 10.87 21.62
CA SER A 203 -5.53 10.37 22.51
C SER A 203 -4.95 9.95 23.86
#